data_AF-T1H9J7-F1
#
_entry.id   AF-T1H9J7-F1
#
_cell.length_a   1.000
_cell.length_b   1.000
_cell.length_c   1.000
_cell.angle_alpha   90.00
_cell.angle_beta   90.00
_cell.angle_gamma   90.00
#
_symmetry.space_group_name_H-M   'P 1'
#
loop_
_entity.id
_entity.type
_entity.pdbx_description
1 polymer ?
#
loop_
_entity_poly.entity_id
_entity_poly.type
_entity_poly.pdbx_seq_one_letter_code
_entity_poly.pdbx_strand_id
1 'polypeptide(L)'
;MPHKVNPIDFENSEGNLGLANAVLSHLATKLPVSRWQRDLTDSTVLRNLGVGIGYALIAYQATLKGISKLEVNRDRLLDELDNNWEVLAEPIQTVMRRYGIEKPYEKLKELTRGKRVDGAGIQAFIDGLELPEEEKTRLKSMTPSTYIGHAVTLVDTLK
;
A
#
# COMPACT_ATOMS: atom_id res chain seq x y z
N MET A 1 -8.86 -21.81 14.13
CA MET A 1 -9.10 -20.35 14.00
C MET A 1 -7.75 -19.67 13.96
N PRO A 2 -7.47 -18.79 12.99
CA PRO A 2 -6.22 -18.03 13.01
C PRO A 2 -6.16 -17.20 14.31
N HIS A 3 -5.11 -17.38 15.09
CA HIS A 3 -4.93 -16.62 16.32
C HIS A 3 -4.52 -15.19 15.97
N LYS A 4 -5.17 -14.20 16.59
CA LYS A 4 -4.84 -12.78 16.38
C LYS A 4 -3.43 -12.51 16.88
N VAL A 5 -2.53 -12.10 15.99
CA VAL A 5 -1.20 -11.60 16.35
C VAL A 5 -1.35 -10.15 16.78
N ASN A 6 -0.99 -9.83 18.02
CA ASN A 6 -0.98 -8.45 18.51
C ASN A 6 0.21 -7.70 17.90
N PRO A 7 0.04 -6.56 17.20
CA PRO A 7 1.13 -5.85 16.52
C PRO A 7 2.07 -5.08 17.45
N ILE A 8 2.22 -5.48 18.72
CA ILE A 8 2.95 -4.75 19.75
C ILE A 8 4.42 -4.47 19.41
N ASP A 9 5.10 -5.37 18.69
CA ASP A 9 6.49 -5.13 18.30
C ASP A 9 6.58 -4.01 17.22
N PHE A 10 5.56 -3.87 16.35
CA PHE A 10 5.49 -2.75 15.41
C PHE A 10 5.10 -1.44 16.11
N GLU A 11 4.16 -1.47 17.06
CA GLU A 11 3.77 -0.30 17.86
C GLU A 11 4.97 0.23 18.69
N ASN A 12 5.78 -0.68 19.24
CA ASN A 12 7.01 -0.34 19.94
C ASN A 12 8.04 0.30 18.99
N SER A 13 8.21 -0.27 17.79
CA SER A 13 9.06 0.31 16.76
C SER A 13 8.63 1.73 16.38
N GLU A 14 7.35 1.93 16.09
CA GLU A 14 6.78 3.22 15.70
C GLU A 14 7.07 4.31 16.73
N GLY A 15 6.79 4.03 18.02
CA GLY A 15 7.06 4.97 19.11
C GLY A 15 8.55 5.34 19.22
N ASN A 16 9.45 4.35 19.10
CA ASN A 16 10.89 4.59 19.17
C ASN A 16 11.43 5.33 17.95
N LEU A 17 10.90 5.09 16.73
CA LEU A 17 11.27 5.88 15.55
C LEU A 17 10.89 7.35 15.71
N GLY A 18 9.75 7.64 16.34
CA GLY A 18 9.36 9.01 16.68
C GLY A 18 10.38 9.70 17.60
N LEU A 19 10.79 9.02 18.68
CA LEU A 19 11.80 9.53 19.62
C LEU A 19 13.19 9.68 18.94
N ALA A 20 13.58 8.71 18.12
CA ALA A 20 14.81 8.77 17.34
C ALA A 20 14.83 10.01 16.44
N ASN A 21 13.77 10.21 15.66
CA ASN A 21 13.65 11.36 14.76
C ASN A 21 13.66 12.69 15.51
N ALA A 22 12.98 12.80 16.65
CA ALA A 22 12.97 14.03 17.44
C ALA A 22 14.39 14.42 17.89
N VAL A 23 15.14 13.46 18.42
CA VAL A 23 16.52 13.69 18.88
C VAL A 23 17.44 13.98 17.71
N LEU A 24 17.41 13.14 16.67
CA LEU A 24 18.28 13.28 15.49
C LEU A 24 18.02 14.59 14.74
N SER A 25 16.76 15.02 14.63
CA SER A 25 16.41 16.30 14.00
C SER A 25 16.91 17.50 14.81
N HIS A 26 16.80 17.43 16.14
CA HIS A 26 17.36 18.48 17.01
C HIS A 26 18.88 18.59 16.83
N LEU A 27 19.60 17.47 16.85
CA LEU A 27 21.05 17.43 16.65
C LEU A 27 21.42 17.98 15.26
N ALA A 28 20.74 17.52 14.20
CA ALA A 28 21.03 17.92 12.82
C ALA A 28 20.83 19.42 12.59
N THR A 29 19.83 20.03 13.24
CA THR A 29 19.53 21.46 13.08
C THR A 29 20.35 22.35 14.02
N LYS A 30 20.62 21.91 15.25
CA LYS A 30 21.31 22.71 16.27
C LYS A 30 22.83 22.68 16.14
N LEU A 31 23.43 21.54 15.80
CA LEU A 31 24.89 21.38 15.81
C LEU A 31 25.62 22.25 14.77
N PRO A 32 25.09 22.49 13.55
CA PRO A 32 25.75 23.35 12.57
C PRO A 32 25.77 24.85 12.92
N VAL A 33 25.03 25.28 13.96
CA VAL A 33 24.93 26.68 14.37
C VAL A 33 25.75 26.90 15.65
N SER A 34 26.81 27.71 15.52
CA SER A 34 27.69 28.09 16.62
C SER A 34 28.17 29.54 16.42
N ARG A 35 28.19 30.34 17.49
CA ARG A 35 28.54 31.77 17.41
C ARG A 35 30.04 31.98 17.16
N TRP A 36 30.37 32.86 16.20
CA TRP A 36 31.75 33.24 15.80
C TRP A 36 32.66 32.03 15.53
N GLN A 37 33.86 31.95 16.12
CA GLN A 37 34.79 30.83 15.89
C GLN A 37 34.31 29.54 16.57
N ARG A 38 33.63 29.64 17.71
CA ARG A 38 32.80 28.60 18.34
C ARG A 38 32.15 29.10 19.64
N ASP A 39 30.96 28.60 19.97
CA ASP A 39 30.45 28.53 21.34
C ASP A 39 30.51 27.08 21.85
N LEU A 40 30.22 26.85 23.14
CA LEU A 40 30.38 25.53 23.78
C LEU A 40 29.07 24.77 23.97
N THR A 41 27.96 25.24 23.37
CA THR A 41 26.64 24.60 23.54
C THR A 41 26.58 23.21 22.89
N ASP A 42 27.36 23.00 21.84
CA ASP A 42 27.53 21.73 21.14
C ASP A 42 28.14 20.64 22.05
N SER A 43 29.04 20.98 22.97
CA SER A 43 29.74 20.02 23.83
C SER A 43 28.81 19.14 24.67
N THR A 44 27.73 19.71 25.24
CA THR A 44 26.73 18.91 25.98
C THR A 44 25.78 18.17 25.04
N VAL A 45 25.44 18.77 23.89
CA VAL A 45 24.55 18.16 22.90
C VAL A 45 25.21 16.94 22.23
N LEU A 46 26.50 16.99 21.91
CA LEU A 46 27.26 15.89 21.31
C LEU A 46 27.35 14.65 22.22
N ARG A 47 27.15 14.79 23.54
CA ARG A 47 27.04 13.64 24.45
C ARG A 47 25.76 12.83 24.22
N ASN A 48 24.83 13.32 23.41
CA ASN A 48 23.56 12.68 23.07
C ASN A 48 23.56 12.04 21.67
N LEU A 49 24.71 11.97 20.97
CA LEU A 49 24.82 11.31 19.66
C LEU A 49 24.23 9.90 19.67
N GLY A 50 24.54 9.13 20.73
CA GLY A 50 24.05 7.77 20.89
C GLY A 50 22.56 7.65 21.24
N VAL A 51 21.90 8.72 21.69
CA VAL A 51 20.50 8.65 22.14
C VAL A 51 19.54 8.43 20.97
N GLY A 52 19.68 9.26 19.92
CA GLY A 52 18.86 9.12 18.71
C GLY A 52 19.10 7.79 18.00
N ILE A 53 20.37 7.35 17.93
CA ILE A 53 20.76 6.06 17.38
C ILE A 53 20.21 4.90 18.24
N GLY A 54 20.26 5.03 19.56
CA GLY A 54 19.76 4.02 20.50
C GLY A 54 18.28 3.74 20.31
N TYR A 55 17.46 4.80 20.23
CA TYR A 55 16.04 4.65 19.90
C TYR A 55 15.81 3.97 18.54
N ALA A 56 16.58 4.35 17.51
CA ALA A 56 16.48 3.73 16.20
C ALA A 56 16.81 2.22 16.24
N LEU A 57 17.89 1.83 16.94
CA LEU A 57 18.28 0.42 17.07
C LEU A 57 17.23 -0.42 17.79
N ILE A 58 16.60 0.11 18.84
CA ILE A 58 15.48 -0.54 19.53
C ILE A 58 14.32 -0.77 18.54
N ALA A 59 13.98 0.25 17.75
CA ALA A 59 12.92 0.16 16.76
C ALA A 59 13.21 -0.88 15.67
N TYR A 60 14.44 -0.95 15.19
CA TYR A 60 14.83 -1.92 14.16
C TYR A 60 14.71 -3.36 14.69
N GLN A 61 15.17 -3.62 15.90
CA GLN A 61 15.03 -4.93 16.54
C GLN A 61 13.55 -5.30 16.76
N ALA A 62 12.73 -4.35 17.21
CA ALA A 62 11.31 -4.56 17.39
C ALA A 62 10.60 -4.86 16.05
N THR A 63 10.93 -4.13 14.99
CA THR A 63 10.42 -4.37 13.63
C THR A 63 10.78 -5.76 13.12
N LEU A 64 12.06 -6.16 13.22
CA LEU A 64 12.51 -7.49 12.79
C LEU A 64 11.80 -8.60 13.56
N LYS A 65 11.60 -8.40 14.87
CA LYS A 65 10.83 -9.32 15.70
C LYS A 65 9.35 -9.39 15.28
N GLY A 66 8.73 -8.26 14.95
CA GLY A 66 7.37 -8.20 14.40
C GLY A 66 7.26 -8.95 13.08
N ILE A 67 8.19 -8.73 12.15
CA ILE A 67 8.23 -9.40 10.84
C ILE A 67 8.33 -10.92 11.00
N SER A 68 9.12 -11.41 11.96
CA SER A 68 9.27 -12.86 12.20
C SER A 68 7.99 -13.57 12.66
N LYS A 69 6.95 -12.82 13.05
CA LYS A 69 5.66 -13.33 13.54
C LYS A 69 4.55 -13.25 12.50
N LEU A 70 4.82 -12.71 11.31
CA LEU A 70 3.80 -12.51 10.28
C LEU A 70 3.46 -13.82 9.58
N GLU A 71 2.16 -14.11 9.50
CA GLU A 71 1.60 -15.17 8.66
C GLU A 71 0.52 -14.56 7.77
N VAL A 72 0.61 -14.79 6.45
CA VAL A 72 -0.36 -14.23 5.49
C VAL A 72 -1.67 -14.99 5.56
N ASN A 73 -2.76 -14.31 5.90
CA ASN A 73 -4.10 -14.86 5.83
C ASN A 73 -4.66 -14.76 4.40
N ARG A 74 -4.28 -15.71 3.54
CA ARG A 74 -4.66 -15.74 2.12
C ARG A 74 -6.17 -15.82 1.92
N ASP A 75 -6.87 -16.62 2.72
CA ASP A 75 -8.32 -16.82 2.59
C ASP A 75 -9.08 -15.52 2.82
N ARG A 76 -8.69 -14.75 3.85
CA ARG A 76 -9.30 -13.44 4.11
C ARG A 76 -9.05 -12.43 2.99
N LEU A 77 -7.85 -12.42 2.40
CA LEU A 77 -7.52 -11.55 1.27
C LEU A 77 -8.35 -11.89 0.02
N LEU A 78 -8.45 -13.18 -0.31
CA LEU A 78 -9.22 -13.64 -1.47
C LEU A 78 -10.73 -13.42 -1.28
N ASP A 79 -11.26 -13.69 -0.09
CA ASP A 79 -12.65 -13.40 0.26
C ASP A 79 -12.97 -11.90 0.16
N GLU A 80 -12.08 -11.04 0.63
CA GLU A 80 -12.26 -9.60 0.47
C GLU A 80 -12.26 -9.18 -1.00
N LEU A 81 -11.33 -9.70 -1.80
CA LEU A 81 -11.27 -9.42 -3.23
C LEU A 81 -12.52 -9.90 -3.98
N ASP A 82 -13.02 -11.09 -3.67
CA ASP A 82 -14.24 -11.65 -4.29
C ASP A 82 -15.51 -10.88 -3.92
N ASN A 83 -15.49 -10.11 -2.83
CA ASN A 83 -16.59 -9.24 -2.43
C ASN A 83 -16.53 -7.81 -3.02
N ASN A 84 -15.51 -7.49 -3.84
CA ASN A 84 -15.28 -6.15 -4.37
C ASN A 84 -15.03 -6.18 -5.90
N TRP A 85 -16.01 -6.64 -6.69
CA TRP A 85 -15.90 -6.71 -8.15
C TRP A 85 -15.92 -5.34 -8.85
N GLU A 86 -16.33 -4.30 -8.15
CA GLU A 86 -16.38 -2.91 -8.65
C GLU A 86 -14.99 -2.40 -9.07
N VAL A 87 -13.91 -2.99 -8.56
CA VAL A 87 -12.53 -2.65 -8.97
C VAL A 87 -12.26 -2.96 -10.45
N LEU A 88 -13.02 -3.88 -11.06
CA LEU A 88 -12.93 -4.17 -12.49
C LEU A 88 -13.56 -3.09 -13.38
N ALA A 89 -14.21 -2.08 -12.80
CA ALA A 89 -14.72 -0.94 -13.57
C ALA A 89 -13.60 -0.21 -14.33
N GLU A 90 -12.43 -0.01 -13.71
CA GLU A 90 -11.30 0.69 -14.33
C GLU A 90 -10.76 -0.02 -15.61
N PRO A 91 -10.42 -1.33 -15.60
CA PRO A 91 -9.93 -1.99 -16.80
C PRO A 91 -10.98 -2.04 -17.90
N ILE A 92 -12.26 -2.24 -17.55
CA ILE A 92 -13.37 -2.19 -18.53
C ILE A 92 -13.44 -0.81 -19.17
N GLN A 93 -13.41 0.26 -18.37
CA GLN A 93 -13.42 1.64 -18.87
C GLN A 93 -12.25 1.91 -19.82
N THR A 94 -11.07 1.43 -19.46
CA THR A 94 -9.84 1.65 -20.23
C THR A 94 -9.93 0.96 -21.59
N VAL A 95 -10.46 -0.26 -21.64
CA VAL A 95 -10.71 -0.95 -22.91
C VAL A 95 -11.79 -0.25 -23.73
N MET A 96 -12.87 0.21 -23.11
CA MET A 96 -13.90 1.00 -23.80
C MET A 96 -13.31 2.25 -24.46
N ARG A 97 -12.40 2.96 -23.76
CA ARG A 97 -11.67 4.11 -24.32
C ARG A 97 -10.80 3.73 -25.51
N ARG A 98 -10.09 2.60 -25.45
CA ARG A 98 -9.25 2.10 -26.55
C ARG A 98 -10.06 1.87 -27.84
N TYR A 99 -11.30 1.40 -27.70
CA TYR A 99 -12.20 1.14 -28.84
C TYR A 99 -13.14 2.30 -29.18
N GLY A 100 -12.95 3.48 -28.58
CA GLY A 100 -13.72 4.67 -28.92
C GLY A 100 -15.18 4.66 -28.46
N ILE A 101 -15.54 3.82 -27.48
CA ILE A 101 -16.89 3.80 -26.91
C ILE A 101 -17.13 5.12 -26.17
N GLU A 102 -18.18 5.84 -26.55
CA GLU A 102 -18.55 7.10 -25.92
C GLU A 102 -18.96 6.94 -24.47
N LYS A 103 -18.64 7.97 -23.66
CA LYS A 103 -19.06 8.12 -22.26
C LYS A 103 -18.81 6.87 -21.39
N PRO A 104 -17.58 6.31 -21.41
CA PRO A 104 -17.32 5.02 -20.75
C PRO A 104 -17.40 5.13 -19.23
N TYR A 105 -17.06 6.28 -18.66
CA TYR A 105 -17.17 6.55 -17.23
C TYR A 105 -18.63 6.60 -16.79
N GLU A 106 -19.49 7.28 -17.54
CA GLU A 106 -20.91 7.42 -17.23
C GLU A 106 -21.63 6.08 -17.29
N LYS A 107 -21.35 5.27 -18.32
CA LYS A 107 -21.90 3.91 -18.46
C LYS A 107 -21.53 2.99 -17.29
N LEU A 108 -20.29 3.07 -16.81
CA LEU A 108 -19.84 2.31 -15.64
C LEU A 108 -20.38 2.85 -14.33
N LYS A 109 -20.55 4.17 -14.22
CA LYS A 109 -21.16 4.80 -13.06
C LYS A 109 -22.62 4.36 -12.90
N GLU A 110 -23.36 4.17 -13.98
CA GLU A 110 -24.72 3.62 -13.91
C GLU A 110 -24.75 2.17 -13.37
N LEU A 111 -23.73 1.38 -13.67
CA LEU A 111 -23.59 0.01 -13.17
C LEU A 111 -23.26 -0.03 -11.66
N THR A 112 -22.35 0.84 -11.21
CA THR A 112 -21.79 0.80 -9.84
C THR A 112 -22.49 1.72 -8.83
N ARG A 113 -23.32 2.67 -9.29
CA ARG A 113 -23.92 3.67 -8.39
C ARG A 113 -25.08 3.08 -7.58
N GLY A 114 -24.84 2.91 -6.28
CA GLY A 114 -25.88 2.54 -5.31
C GLY A 114 -26.23 1.05 -5.30
N LYS A 115 -25.43 0.21 -5.97
CA LYS A 115 -25.58 -1.25 -6.01
C LYS A 115 -24.21 -1.88 -5.78
N ARG A 116 -24.17 -2.96 -5.01
CA ARG A 116 -23.03 -3.88 -5.07
C ARG A 116 -23.09 -4.61 -6.41
N VAL A 117 -21.96 -4.65 -7.10
CA VAL A 117 -21.84 -5.38 -8.36
C VAL A 117 -21.09 -6.66 -8.06
N ASP A 118 -21.64 -7.80 -8.44
CA ASP A 118 -20.99 -9.10 -8.35
C ASP A 118 -20.41 -9.51 -9.72
N GLY A 119 -19.74 -10.66 -9.77
CA GLY A 119 -19.15 -11.16 -11.01
C GLY A 119 -20.17 -11.36 -12.13
N ALA A 120 -21.41 -11.77 -11.81
CA ALA A 120 -22.46 -11.92 -12.80
C ALA A 120 -22.89 -10.56 -13.40
N GLY A 121 -23.01 -9.53 -12.55
CA GLY A 121 -23.31 -8.16 -12.99
C GLY A 121 -22.22 -7.57 -13.90
N ILE A 122 -20.95 -7.81 -13.58
CA ILE A 122 -19.83 -7.40 -14.45
C ILE A 122 -19.87 -8.13 -15.79
N GLN A 123 -20.09 -9.44 -15.80
CA GLN A 123 -20.14 -10.22 -17.05
C GLN A 123 -21.29 -9.77 -17.95
N ALA A 124 -22.49 -9.59 -17.40
CA ALA A 124 -23.65 -9.10 -18.14
C ALA A 124 -23.42 -7.70 -18.73
N PHE A 125 -22.71 -6.82 -18.00
CA PHE A 125 -22.33 -5.51 -18.53
C PHE A 125 -21.38 -5.63 -19.73
N ILE A 126 -20.36 -6.48 -19.63
CA ILE A 126 -19.37 -6.68 -20.72
C ILE A 126 -20.03 -7.23 -21.98
N ASP A 127 -21.01 -8.13 -21.85
CA ASP A 127 -21.71 -8.72 -22.99
C ASP A 127 -22.47 -7.67 -23.81
N GLY A 128 -23.00 -6.63 -23.15
CA GLY A 128 -23.71 -5.51 -23.76
C GLY A 128 -22.80 -4.44 -24.42
N LEU A 129 -21.48 -4.57 -24.33
CA LEU A 129 -20.55 -3.62 -24.95
C LEU A 129 -20.34 -3.92 -26.44
N GLU A 130 -20.20 -2.87 -27.24
CA GLU A 130 -19.78 -2.96 -28.65
C GLU A 130 -18.26 -3.13 -28.75
N LEU A 131 -17.76 -4.27 -28.27
CA LEU A 131 -16.35 -4.65 -28.29
C LEU A 131 -16.13 -5.92 -29.13
N PRO A 132 -14.93 -6.15 -29.71
CA PRO A 132 -14.57 -7.43 -30.31
C PRO A 132 -14.71 -8.58 -29.30
N GLU A 133 -15.12 -9.76 -29.76
CA GLU A 133 -15.34 -10.92 -28.90
C GLU A 133 -14.07 -11.37 -28.14
N GLU A 134 -12.90 -11.18 -28.74
CA GLU A 134 -11.61 -11.44 -28.06
C GLU A 134 -11.45 -10.57 -26.81
N GLU A 135 -11.78 -9.28 -26.90
CA GLU A 135 -11.66 -8.33 -25.79
C GLU A 135 -12.75 -8.56 -24.73
N LYS A 136 -13.97 -8.92 -25.14
CA LYS A 136 -15.02 -9.34 -24.20
C LYS A 136 -14.59 -10.58 -23.43
N THR A 137 -14.04 -11.57 -24.12
CA THR A 137 -13.53 -12.81 -23.51
C THR A 137 -12.39 -12.50 -22.52
N ARG A 138 -11.46 -11.61 -22.91
CA ARG A 138 -10.37 -11.16 -22.05
C ARG A 138 -10.85 -10.41 -20.81
N LEU A 139 -11.83 -9.52 -20.94
CA LEU A 139 -12.40 -8.80 -19.80
C LEU A 139 -13.18 -9.74 -18.86
N LYS A 140 -13.94 -10.70 -19.40
CA LYS A 140 -14.71 -11.67 -18.60
C LYS A 140 -13.84 -12.70 -17.87
N SER A 141 -12.61 -12.93 -18.31
CA SER A 141 -11.65 -13.80 -17.60
C SER A 141 -10.93 -13.10 -16.44
N MET A 142 -11.08 -11.78 -16.31
CA MET A 142 -10.51 -11.03 -15.19
C MET A 142 -11.35 -11.23 -13.93
N THR A 143 -10.65 -11.32 -12.81
CA THR A 143 -11.23 -11.29 -11.46
C THR A 143 -10.48 -10.24 -10.64
N PRO A 144 -11.04 -9.76 -9.53
CA PRO A 144 -10.30 -8.88 -8.62
C PRO A 144 -8.96 -9.47 -8.19
N SER A 145 -8.88 -10.79 -8.02
CA SER A 145 -7.64 -11.50 -7.64
C SER A 145 -6.60 -11.62 -8.75
N THR A 146 -7.01 -11.56 -10.02
CA THR A 146 -6.10 -11.65 -11.18
C THR A 146 -5.77 -10.29 -11.79
N TYR A 147 -6.53 -9.24 -11.44
CA TYR A 147 -6.26 -7.86 -11.85
C TYR A 147 -5.18 -7.20 -10.96
N ILE A 148 -3.97 -7.74 -11.03
CA ILE A 148 -2.80 -7.25 -10.26
C ILE A 148 -1.74 -6.57 -11.13
N GLY A 149 -2.01 -6.43 -12.43
CA GLY A 149 -1.09 -5.83 -13.40
C GLY A 149 0.30 -6.50 -13.37
N HIS A 150 1.35 -5.68 -13.27
CA HIS A 150 2.73 -6.14 -13.21
C HIS A 150 3.24 -6.40 -11.78
N ALA A 151 2.37 -6.50 -10.76
CA ALA A 151 2.79 -6.59 -9.37
C ALA A 151 3.83 -7.70 -9.11
N VAL A 152 3.59 -8.92 -9.62
CA VAL A 152 4.52 -10.06 -9.46
C VAL A 152 5.83 -9.81 -10.19
N THR A 153 5.75 -9.35 -11.45
CA THR A 153 6.95 -9.06 -12.26
C THR A 153 7.83 -8.00 -11.61
N LEU A 154 7.25 -6.93 -11.06
CA LEU A 154 7.99 -5.87 -10.37
C LEU A 154 8.75 -6.42 -9.15
N VAL A 155 8.14 -7.33 -8.40
CA VAL A 155 8.80 -8.03 -7.27
C VAL A 155 9.94 -8.93 -7.77
N ASP A 156 9.71 -9.69 -8.83
CA ASP A 156 10.73 -10.59 -9.42
C ASP A 156 11.94 -9.83 -9.97
N THR A 157 11.74 -8.58 -10.41
CA THR A 157 12.80 -7.70 -10.94
C THR A 157 13.58 -6.93 -9.87
N LEU A 158 13.23 -7.03 -8.58
CA LEU A 158 13.95 -6.34 -7.49
C LEU A 158 15.34 -6.93 -7.20
N LYS A 159 15.72 -8.03 -7.87
CA LYS A 159 17.01 -8.74 -7.72
C LYS A 159 18.23 -7.82 -7.81
#